data_AF-A0A5R2NAS2-F1
#
_entry.id   AF-A0A5R2NAS2-F1
#
_cell.length_a   1.000
_cell.length_b   1.000
_cell.length_c   1.000
_cell.angle_alpha   90.00
_cell.angle_beta   90.00
_cell.angle_gamma   90.00
#
_symmetry.space_group_name_H-M   'P 1'
#
loop_
_entity.id
_entity.type
_entity.pdbx_description
1 polymer ?
#
loop_
_entity_poly.entity_id
_entity_poly.type
_entity_poly.pdbx_seq_one_letter_code
_entity_poly.pdbx_strand_id
1 'polypeptide(L)'
;HGIAKNIVDKGYSLTFLGRKNRKPAEDLLGRGAREASTSRDVAAASDIVFICVTGSREVEAIIRGPGGLKEGLKKGSVVVDCSTSDPVSTVALAAELKALGVDYVDAPLSRTPKEAWEGTLDAMVGAPDAVFSRVKPVIDTWAGRIVHIGDTGDGHRMKLLNNFISLGYAAIYSEALALAEKVGISPPRFDSVIRNGRMDCGFYQTFMRWTLEGDRDAHKFTIANAFKDLTYLESM
;
A
#
# COMPACT_ATOMS: atom_id res chain seq x y z
N HIS A 1 -4.47 10.61 4.78
CA HIS A 1 -5.08 9.82 5.87
C HIS A 1 -6.40 9.17 5.45
N GLY A 2 -6.58 8.76 4.19
CA GLY A 2 -7.85 8.23 3.69
C GLY A 2 -8.31 6.94 4.38
N ILE A 3 -7.38 5.99 4.60
CA ILE A 3 -7.65 4.74 5.33
C ILE A 3 -8.23 5.02 6.73
N ALA A 4 -7.49 5.79 7.53
CA ALA A 4 -7.90 6.20 8.86
C ALA A 4 -9.27 6.91 8.87
N LYS A 5 -9.47 7.85 7.94
CA LYS A 5 -10.75 8.57 7.77
C LYS A 5 -11.91 7.60 7.50
N ASN A 6 -11.70 6.58 6.68
CA ASN A 6 -12.76 5.61 6.37
C ASN A 6 -13.05 4.64 7.52
N ILE A 7 -12.03 4.23 8.29
CA ILE A 7 -12.23 3.41 9.49
C ILE A 7 -13.13 4.15 10.50
N VAL A 8 -12.82 5.42 10.79
CA VAL A 8 -13.61 6.21 11.77
C VAL A 8 -15.01 6.54 11.25
N ASP A 9 -15.15 6.95 9.98
CA ASP A 9 -16.45 7.28 9.39
C ASP A 9 -17.39 6.06 9.30
N LYS A 10 -16.84 4.83 9.29
CA LYS A 10 -17.60 3.56 9.30
C LYS A 10 -17.88 3.04 10.71
N GLY A 11 -17.60 3.84 11.74
CA GLY A 11 -18.03 3.57 13.11
C GLY A 11 -17.04 2.79 13.98
N TYR A 12 -15.82 2.53 13.49
CA TYR A 12 -14.78 1.93 14.33
C TYR A 12 -14.07 2.99 15.15
N SER A 13 -13.87 2.70 16.45
CA SER A 13 -12.98 3.50 17.30
C SER A 13 -11.57 3.50 16.73
N LEU A 14 -11.01 4.69 16.51
CA LEU A 14 -9.68 4.85 15.93
C LEU A 14 -8.74 5.59 16.87
N THR A 15 -7.59 4.98 17.16
CA THR A 15 -6.44 5.64 17.77
C THR A 15 -5.32 5.73 16.74
N PHE A 16 -4.72 6.91 16.55
CA PHE A 16 -3.68 7.12 15.54
C PHE A 16 -2.44 7.81 16.12
N LEU A 17 -1.29 7.59 15.47
CA LEU A 17 -0.06 8.31 15.76
C LEU A 17 0.09 9.49 14.79
N GLY A 18 0.04 10.71 15.30
CA GLY A 18 0.24 11.91 14.50
C GLY A 18 1.65 12.03 13.92
N ARG A 19 1.77 12.77 12.82
CA ARG A 19 3.06 13.11 12.19
C ARG A 19 3.27 14.62 12.20
N LYS A 20 4.41 15.08 11.67
CA LYS A 20 4.77 16.51 11.60
C LYS A 20 3.69 17.36 10.91
N ASN A 21 3.09 16.84 9.84
CA ASN A 21 1.95 17.49 9.20
C ASN A 21 0.70 17.31 10.09
N ARG A 22 0.18 18.42 10.64
CA ARG A 22 -0.95 18.42 11.58
C ARG A 22 -2.31 18.37 10.90
N LYS A 23 -2.44 18.80 9.66
CA LYS A 23 -3.74 18.84 8.94
C LYS A 23 -4.47 17.49 8.92
N PRO A 24 -3.81 16.34 8.62
CA PRO A 24 -4.46 15.03 8.72
C PRO A 24 -4.89 14.67 10.14
N ALA A 25 -4.12 15.05 11.15
CA ALA A 25 -4.42 14.75 12.55
C ALA A 25 -5.65 15.54 13.01
N GLU A 26 -5.73 16.83 12.68
CA GLU A 26 -6.87 17.70 13.01
C GLU A 26 -8.17 17.22 12.36
N ASP A 27 -8.14 16.79 11.09
CA ASP A 27 -9.32 16.22 10.43
C ASP A 27 -9.78 14.91 11.12
N LEU A 28 -8.84 14.03 11.52
CA LEU A 28 -9.19 12.80 12.24
C LEU A 28 -9.76 13.07 13.64
N LEU A 29 -9.20 14.04 14.37
CA LEU A 29 -9.73 14.47 15.67
C LEU A 29 -11.16 15.02 15.51
N GLY A 30 -11.42 15.82 14.48
CA GLY A 30 -12.75 16.33 14.15
C GLY A 30 -13.78 15.23 13.81
N ARG A 31 -13.31 14.05 13.39
CA ARG A 31 -14.13 12.85 13.14
C ARG A 31 -14.30 11.96 14.38
N GLY A 32 -13.73 12.33 15.52
CA GLY A 32 -13.83 11.57 16.77
C GLY A 32 -12.74 10.51 16.98
N ALA A 33 -11.69 10.50 16.15
CA ALA A 33 -10.51 9.67 16.42
C ALA A 33 -9.70 10.24 17.60
N ARG A 34 -8.83 9.41 18.18
CA ARG A 34 -7.94 9.78 19.29
C ARG A 34 -6.49 9.77 18.83
N GLU A 35 -5.73 10.78 19.21
CA GLU A 35 -4.29 10.80 18.95
C GLU A 35 -3.52 10.19 20.13
N ALA A 36 -2.52 9.38 19.81
CA ALA A 36 -1.59 8.78 20.77
C ALA A 36 -0.17 9.34 20.58
N SER A 37 0.65 9.24 21.64
CA SER A 37 2.01 9.81 21.66
C SER A 37 3.07 8.88 21.09
N THR A 38 2.85 7.56 21.15
CA THR A 38 3.79 6.54 20.67
C THR A 38 3.09 5.40 19.95
N SER A 39 3.84 4.61 19.18
CA SER A 39 3.31 3.37 18.57
C SER A 39 2.85 2.39 19.65
N ARG A 40 3.58 2.28 20.76
CA ARG A 40 3.18 1.49 21.94
C ARG A 40 1.78 1.88 22.43
N ASP A 41 1.49 3.17 22.55
CA ASP A 41 0.18 3.66 23.01
C ASP A 41 -0.93 3.32 22.02
N VAL A 42 -0.66 3.39 20.71
CA VAL A 42 -1.59 2.91 19.67
C VAL A 42 -1.88 1.42 19.86
N ALA A 43 -0.84 0.60 20.03
CA ALA A 43 -0.99 -0.83 20.22
C ALA A 43 -1.76 -1.17 21.50
N ALA A 44 -1.47 -0.48 22.61
CA ALA A 44 -2.15 -0.69 23.88
C ALA A 44 -3.64 -0.32 23.84
N ALA A 45 -4.06 0.55 22.91
CA ALA A 45 -5.43 0.99 22.75
C ALA A 45 -6.22 0.22 21.66
N SER A 46 -5.60 -0.72 20.95
CA SER A 46 -6.17 -1.30 19.73
C SER A 46 -6.15 -2.82 19.70
N ASP A 47 -7.20 -3.43 19.13
CA ASP A 47 -7.24 -4.86 18.82
C ASP A 47 -6.61 -5.18 17.45
N ILE A 48 -6.72 -4.23 16.50
CA ILE A 48 -6.13 -4.30 15.17
C ILE A 48 -5.35 -2.99 14.93
N VAL A 49 -4.07 -3.11 14.57
CA VAL A 49 -3.20 -1.97 14.28
C VAL A 49 -2.84 -1.97 12.81
N PHE A 50 -3.13 -0.87 12.10
CA PHE A 50 -2.72 -0.69 10.70
C PHE A 50 -1.40 0.11 10.62
N ILE A 51 -0.47 -0.36 9.80
CA ILE A 51 0.77 0.34 9.42
C ILE A 51 0.66 0.70 7.94
N CYS A 52 1.01 1.94 7.58
CA CYS A 52 1.04 2.38 6.18
C CYS A 52 2.19 3.37 6.02
N VAL A 53 3.36 2.86 5.65
CA VAL A 53 4.62 3.62 5.49
C VAL A 53 5.36 3.19 4.21
N THR A 54 6.59 3.66 4.02
CA THR A 54 7.32 3.50 2.75
C THR A 54 7.76 2.07 2.46
N GLY A 55 8.24 1.33 3.47
CA GLY A 55 8.63 -0.07 3.31
C GLY A 55 9.12 -0.71 4.60
N SER A 56 9.79 -1.86 4.47
CA SER A 56 10.15 -2.73 5.61
C SER A 56 10.95 -2.04 6.69
N ARG A 57 11.90 -1.17 6.31
CA ARG A 57 12.74 -0.46 7.30
C ARG A 57 11.89 0.35 8.27
N GLU A 58 10.91 1.09 7.76
CA GLU A 58 10.03 1.89 8.61
C GLU A 58 9.04 1.01 9.39
N VAL A 59 8.56 -0.08 8.79
CA VAL A 59 7.69 -1.07 9.46
C VAL A 59 8.41 -1.70 10.64
N GLU A 60 9.63 -2.21 10.43
CA GLU A 60 10.47 -2.80 11.47
C GLU A 60 10.78 -1.80 12.58
N ALA A 61 11.10 -0.55 12.24
CA ALA A 61 11.33 0.49 13.24
C ALA A 61 10.09 0.80 14.07
N ILE A 62 8.90 0.82 13.45
CA ILE A 62 7.61 1.01 14.16
C ILE A 62 7.31 -0.16 15.09
N ILE A 63 7.67 -1.39 14.71
CA ILE A 63 7.40 -2.59 15.50
C ILE A 63 8.41 -2.77 16.62
N ARG A 64 9.72 -2.74 16.29
CA ARG A 64 10.83 -3.11 17.18
C ARG A 64 11.49 -1.93 17.89
N GLY A 65 11.33 -0.71 17.37
CA GLY A 65 12.00 0.47 17.93
C GLY A 65 11.50 0.85 19.33
N PRO A 66 12.21 1.74 20.05
CA PRO A 66 11.79 2.21 21.36
C PRO A 66 10.40 2.87 21.33
N GLY A 67 9.51 2.46 22.22
CA GLY A 67 8.10 2.89 22.18
C GLY A 67 7.35 2.32 20.96
N GLY A 68 7.86 1.23 20.38
CA GLY A 68 7.31 0.53 19.24
C GLY A 68 6.09 -0.33 19.59
N LEU A 69 5.45 -0.89 18.56
CA LEU A 69 4.23 -1.69 18.74
C LEU A 69 4.45 -2.88 19.68
N LYS A 70 5.61 -3.57 19.61
CA LYS A 70 5.90 -4.74 20.46
C LYS A 70 5.74 -4.48 21.96
N GLU A 71 5.98 -3.25 22.42
CA GLU A 71 5.88 -2.89 23.84
C GLU A 71 4.44 -2.66 24.32
N GLY A 72 3.45 -2.59 23.41
CA GLY A 72 2.05 -2.32 23.73
C GLY A 72 1.05 -3.34 23.18
N LEU A 73 1.47 -4.23 22.27
CA LEU A 73 0.61 -5.27 21.70
C LEU A 73 0.15 -6.27 22.77
N LYS A 74 -1.08 -6.76 22.61
CA LYS A 74 -1.71 -7.71 23.54
C LYS A 74 -1.91 -9.04 22.85
N LYS A 75 -1.90 -10.14 23.62
CA LYS A 75 -2.26 -11.45 23.09
C LYS A 75 -3.63 -11.39 22.42
N GLY A 76 -3.71 -11.90 21.19
CA GLY A 76 -4.90 -11.86 20.36
C GLY A 76 -5.02 -10.63 19.46
N SER A 77 -4.20 -9.59 19.61
CA SER A 77 -4.22 -8.45 18.67
C SER A 77 -3.69 -8.85 17.27
N VAL A 78 -3.99 -8.04 16.26
CA VAL A 78 -3.48 -8.22 14.89
C VAL A 78 -2.77 -6.96 14.42
N VAL A 79 -1.61 -7.11 13.79
CA VAL A 79 -0.94 -6.02 13.07
C VAL A 79 -1.14 -6.23 11.57
N VAL A 80 -1.64 -5.22 10.88
CA VAL A 80 -1.88 -5.20 9.43
C VAL A 80 -0.91 -4.22 8.78
N ASP A 81 0.03 -4.71 7.99
CA ASP A 81 0.92 -3.87 7.18
C ASP A 81 0.34 -3.62 5.79
N CYS A 82 -0.07 -2.38 5.53
CA CYS A 82 -0.56 -1.92 4.24
C CYS A 82 0.54 -1.32 3.35
N SER A 83 1.79 -1.34 3.80
CA SER A 83 2.93 -0.84 3.04
C SER A 83 3.25 -1.77 1.87
N THR A 84 4.19 -1.37 1.01
CA THR A 84 4.86 -2.35 0.12
C THR A 84 6.18 -2.73 0.75
N SER A 85 6.21 -3.90 1.38
CA SER A 85 7.34 -4.40 2.18
C SER A 85 7.96 -5.66 1.56
N ASP A 86 9.19 -5.95 1.96
CA ASP A 86 9.93 -7.19 1.71
C ASP A 86 9.21 -8.39 2.35
N PRO A 87 8.83 -9.42 1.56
CA PRO A 87 8.21 -10.64 2.07
C PRO A 87 9.08 -11.40 3.08
N VAL A 88 10.41 -11.33 2.98
CA VAL A 88 11.32 -11.97 3.94
C VAL A 88 11.18 -11.32 5.32
N SER A 89 11.21 -9.98 5.37
CA SER A 89 10.96 -9.21 6.58
C SER A 89 9.56 -9.48 7.14
N THR A 90 8.56 -9.55 6.27
CA THR A 90 7.17 -9.85 6.63
C THR A 90 7.04 -11.18 7.38
N VAL A 91 7.61 -12.25 6.83
CA VAL A 91 7.57 -13.59 7.45
C VAL A 91 8.33 -13.61 8.77
N ALA A 92 9.48 -12.93 8.86
CA ALA A 92 10.26 -12.83 10.09
C ALA A 92 9.48 -12.10 11.20
N LEU A 93 8.86 -10.95 10.87
CA LEU A 93 8.02 -10.20 11.80
C LEU A 93 6.80 -11.00 12.24
N ALA A 94 6.17 -11.75 11.32
CA ALA A 94 5.05 -12.61 11.64
C ALA A 94 5.44 -13.69 12.67
N ALA A 95 6.58 -14.36 12.49
CA ALA A 95 7.08 -15.34 13.44
C ALA A 95 7.39 -14.72 14.83
N GLU A 96 8.04 -13.56 14.85
CA GLU A 96 8.34 -12.83 16.08
C GLU A 96 7.08 -12.42 16.85
N LEU A 97 6.07 -11.91 16.17
CA LEU A 97 4.82 -11.49 16.80
C LEU A 97 3.96 -12.69 17.22
N LYS A 98 4.04 -13.80 16.47
CA LYS A 98 3.34 -15.03 16.84
C LYS A 98 3.80 -15.58 18.19
N ALA A 99 5.08 -15.44 18.51
CA ALA A 99 5.63 -15.80 19.83
C ALA A 99 5.01 -15.00 20.99
N LEU A 100 4.44 -13.81 20.71
CA LEU A 100 3.71 -12.97 21.66
C LEU A 100 2.18 -13.24 21.62
N GLY A 101 1.73 -14.18 20.79
CA GLY A 101 0.32 -14.47 20.54
C GLY A 101 -0.37 -13.38 19.72
N VAL A 102 0.36 -12.66 18.88
CA VAL A 102 -0.13 -11.61 17.98
C VAL A 102 -0.05 -12.11 16.55
N ASP A 103 -1.10 -11.89 15.76
CA ASP A 103 -1.08 -12.24 14.32
C ASP A 103 -0.55 -11.05 13.49
N TYR A 104 0.13 -11.36 12.39
CA TYR A 104 0.63 -10.37 11.43
C TYR A 104 0.01 -10.64 10.06
N VAL A 105 -0.48 -9.59 9.42
CA VAL A 105 -1.16 -9.61 8.14
C VAL A 105 -0.49 -8.59 7.23
N ASP A 106 -0.19 -8.97 6.01
CA ASP A 106 0.17 -8.05 4.94
C ASP A 106 -1.06 -7.77 4.06
N ALA A 107 -1.36 -6.50 3.86
CA ALA A 107 -2.47 -6.02 3.06
C ALA A 107 -2.04 -4.85 2.14
N PRO A 108 -0.99 -5.01 1.32
CA PRO A 108 -0.53 -3.96 0.43
C PRO A 108 -1.65 -3.44 -0.48
N LEU A 109 -1.52 -2.15 -0.76
CA LEU A 109 -2.55 -1.36 -1.43
C LEU A 109 -2.20 -1.15 -2.90
N SER A 110 -3.24 -0.99 -3.72
CA SER A 110 -3.12 -0.40 -5.05
C SER A 110 -4.13 0.75 -5.22
N ARG A 111 -3.97 1.52 -6.31
CA ARG A 111 -4.67 2.79 -6.60
C ARG A 111 -4.05 4.00 -5.90
N THR A 112 -4.77 5.13 -5.87
CA THR A 112 -4.22 6.44 -5.55
C THR A 112 -4.77 6.99 -4.22
N PRO A 113 -4.24 8.13 -3.72
CA PRO A 113 -4.82 8.81 -2.56
C PRO A 113 -6.30 9.20 -2.72
N LYS A 114 -6.79 9.34 -3.96
CA LYS A 114 -8.22 9.58 -4.24
C LYS A 114 -9.06 8.39 -3.77
N GLU A 115 -8.72 7.19 -4.21
CA GLU A 115 -9.47 5.98 -3.82
C GLU A 115 -9.28 5.66 -2.33
N ALA A 116 -8.12 6.01 -1.75
CA ALA A 116 -7.94 5.94 -0.30
C ALA A 116 -8.93 6.84 0.46
N TRP A 117 -9.23 8.02 -0.07
CA TRP A 117 -10.21 8.93 0.52
C TRP A 117 -11.65 8.42 0.35
N GLU A 118 -11.96 7.89 -0.84
CA GLU A 118 -13.28 7.35 -1.19
C GLU A 118 -13.59 5.99 -0.53
N GLY A 119 -12.56 5.30 0.00
CA GLY A 119 -12.71 3.97 0.59
C GLY A 119 -12.82 2.86 -0.46
N THR A 120 -12.19 3.06 -1.62
CA THR A 120 -12.30 2.20 -2.80
C THR A 120 -10.93 1.66 -3.25
N LEU A 121 -9.98 1.53 -2.33
CA LEU A 121 -8.68 0.91 -2.61
C LEU A 121 -8.83 -0.55 -3.02
N ASP A 122 -7.82 -1.07 -3.71
CA ASP A 122 -7.65 -2.50 -3.90
C ASP A 122 -6.66 -3.02 -2.85
N ALA A 123 -7.02 -4.08 -2.13
CA ALA A 123 -6.17 -4.76 -1.16
C ALA A 123 -5.85 -6.19 -1.63
N MET A 124 -4.57 -6.57 -1.54
CA MET A 124 -4.09 -7.94 -1.70
C MET A 124 -3.70 -8.43 -0.31
N VAL A 125 -4.44 -9.37 0.27
CA VAL A 125 -4.28 -9.73 1.68
C VAL A 125 -3.63 -11.11 1.82
N GLY A 126 -2.50 -11.17 2.51
CA GLY A 126 -1.85 -12.40 2.99
C GLY A 126 -2.16 -12.61 4.48
N ALA A 127 -2.93 -13.65 4.79
CA ALA A 127 -3.32 -13.99 6.15
C ALA A 127 -3.92 -15.41 6.21
N PRO A 128 -3.72 -16.18 7.29
CA PRO A 128 -4.49 -17.41 7.49
C PRO A 128 -6.00 -17.13 7.51
N ASP A 129 -6.83 -18.04 6.99
CA ASP A 129 -8.30 -17.88 6.84
C ASP A 129 -9.00 -17.32 8.09
N ALA A 130 -8.64 -17.86 9.26
CA ALA A 130 -9.21 -17.44 10.54
C ALA A 130 -8.84 -15.99 10.90
N VAL A 131 -7.63 -15.55 10.57
CA VAL A 131 -7.16 -14.17 10.80
C VAL A 131 -7.76 -13.24 9.75
N PHE A 132 -7.81 -13.66 8.48
CA PHE A 132 -8.45 -12.91 7.40
C PHE A 132 -9.90 -12.56 7.75
N SER A 133 -10.67 -13.55 8.22
CA SER A 133 -12.07 -13.36 8.64
C SER A 133 -12.24 -12.30 9.73
N ARG A 134 -11.24 -12.14 10.62
CA ARG A 134 -11.27 -11.15 11.71
C ARG A 134 -10.94 -9.74 11.23
N VAL A 135 -9.99 -9.59 10.30
CA VAL A 135 -9.55 -8.27 9.81
C VAL A 135 -10.38 -7.74 8.65
N LYS A 136 -10.99 -8.64 7.85
CA LYS A 136 -11.75 -8.28 6.65
C LYS A 136 -12.81 -7.20 6.89
N PRO A 137 -13.65 -7.23 7.95
CA PRO A 137 -14.65 -6.18 8.18
C PRO A 137 -14.05 -4.78 8.33
N VAL A 138 -12.83 -4.66 8.88
CA VAL A 138 -12.15 -3.37 9.00
C VAL A 138 -11.48 -2.98 7.69
N ILE A 139 -10.93 -3.94 6.94
CA ILE A 139 -10.38 -3.69 5.59
C ILE A 139 -11.49 -3.23 4.63
N ASP A 140 -12.69 -3.80 4.72
CA ASP A 140 -13.88 -3.42 3.93
C ASP A 140 -14.26 -1.94 4.11
N THR A 141 -13.79 -1.27 5.17
CA THR A 141 -14.08 0.16 5.37
C THR A 141 -13.35 1.05 4.36
N TRP A 142 -12.16 0.64 3.92
CA TRP A 142 -11.28 1.47 3.09
C TRP A 142 -10.90 0.82 1.75
N ALA A 143 -11.19 -0.47 1.57
CA ALA A 143 -11.00 -1.20 0.32
C ALA A 143 -12.35 -1.51 -0.35
N GLY A 144 -12.45 -1.20 -1.65
CA GLY A 144 -13.60 -1.57 -2.48
C GLY A 144 -13.45 -2.94 -3.12
N ARG A 145 -12.22 -3.43 -3.25
CA ARG A 145 -11.91 -4.78 -3.73
C ARG A 145 -10.83 -5.39 -2.85
N ILE A 146 -11.13 -6.58 -2.33
CA ILE A 146 -10.21 -7.35 -1.49
C ILE A 146 -9.99 -8.69 -2.16
N VAL A 147 -8.73 -9.05 -2.37
CA VAL A 147 -8.35 -10.38 -2.82
C VAL A 147 -7.51 -11.03 -1.74
N HIS A 148 -8.02 -12.11 -1.16
CA HIS A 148 -7.26 -12.94 -0.23
C HIS A 148 -6.35 -13.87 -1.04
N ILE A 149 -5.04 -13.68 -0.91
CA ILE A 149 -4.04 -14.33 -1.76
C ILE A 149 -3.61 -15.69 -1.20
N GLY A 150 -3.49 -15.79 0.12
CA GLY A 150 -2.91 -16.94 0.80
C GLY A 150 -2.51 -16.58 2.22
N ASP A 151 -1.41 -17.17 2.69
CA ASP A 151 -0.88 -16.96 4.04
C ASP A 151 -0.10 -15.64 4.16
N THR A 152 0.30 -15.31 5.39
CA THR A 152 1.12 -14.12 5.66
C THR A 152 2.41 -14.12 4.83
N GLY A 153 2.65 -13.04 4.11
CA GLY A 153 3.71 -12.82 3.14
C GLY A 153 3.22 -12.84 1.69
N ASP A 154 2.12 -13.54 1.38
CA ASP A 154 1.68 -13.74 0.01
C ASP A 154 1.05 -12.49 -0.63
N GLY A 155 0.44 -11.61 0.18
CA GLY A 155 -0.03 -10.30 -0.28
C GLY A 155 1.13 -9.43 -0.76
N HIS A 156 2.21 -9.33 0.01
CA HIS A 156 3.43 -8.63 -0.38
C HIS A 156 4.09 -9.27 -1.61
N ARG A 157 4.20 -10.60 -1.68
CA ARG A 157 4.72 -11.28 -2.88
C ARG A 157 3.90 -10.94 -4.13
N MET A 158 2.58 -11.04 -4.04
CA MET A 158 1.69 -10.71 -5.16
C MET A 158 1.79 -9.23 -5.55
N LYS A 159 1.93 -8.32 -4.56
CA LYS A 159 2.11 -6.91 -4.85
C LYS A 159 3.41 -6.65 -5.63
N LEU A 160 4.50 -7.30 -5.27
CA LEU A 160 5.79 -7.15 -5.95
C LEU A 160 5.72 -7.70 -7.38
N LEU A 161 5.08 -8.86 -7.59
CA LEU A 161 4.82 -9.39 -8.94
C LEU A 161 3.97 -8.42 -9.78
N ASN A 162 2.93 -7.81 -9.20
CA ASN A 162 2.11 -6.82 -9.88
C ASN A 162 2.91 -5.56 -10.27
N ASN A 163 3.78 -5.09 -9.36
CA ASN A 163 4.63 -3.94 -9.63
C ASN A 163 5.71 -4.27 -10.67
N PHE A 164 6.27 -5.49 -10.66
CA PHE A 164 7.22 -5.95 -11.68
C PHE A 164 6.64 -5.86 -13.10
N ILE A 165 5.42 -6.37 -13.30
CA ILE A 165 4.69 -6.25 -14.57
C ILE A 165 4.51 -4.77 -14.95
N SER A 166 4.13 -3.94 -14.00
CA SER A 166 3.90 -2.50 -14.21
C SER A 166 5.19 -1.78 -14.64
N LEU A 167 6.32 -2.09 -14.02
CA LEU A 167 7.63 -1.53 -14.37
C LEU A 167 8.11 -2.02 -15.74
N GLY A 168 7.85 -3.29 -16.08
CA GLY A 168 8.09 -3.82 -17.42
C GLY A 168 7.32 -3.06 -18.50
N TYR A 169 6.03 -2.79 -18.27
CA TYR A 169 5.23 -1.96 -19.18
C TYR A 169 5.78 -0.54 -19.31
N ALA A 170 6.15 0.10 -18.19
CA ALA A 170 6.72 1.44 -18.21
C ALA A 170 8.01 1.51 -19.07
N ALA A 171 8.89 0.52 -18.93
CA ALA A 171 10.11 0.41 -19.72
C ALA A 171 9.81 0.20 -21.21
N ILE A 172 8.95 -0.76 -21.54
CA ILE A 172 8.60 -1.08 -22.93
C ILE A 172 7.93 0.09 -23.63
N TYR A 173 7.01 0.81 -22.97
CA TYR A 173 6.38 1.99 -23.55
C TYR A 173 7.40 3.11 -23.80
N SER A 174 8.33 3.31 -22.88
CA SER A 174 9.37 4.32 -23.00
C SER A 174 10.33 4.02 -24.16
N GLU A 175 10.75 2.75 -24.29
CA GLU A 175 11.60 2.31 -25.40
C GLU A 175 10.86 2.39 -26.75
N ALA A 176 9.60 1.97 -26.80
CA ALA A 176 8.80 2.04 -28.03
C ALA A 176 8.61 3.49 -28.50
N LEU A 177 8.38 4.43 -27.59
CA LEU A 177 8.30 5.86 -27.91
C LEU A 177 9.63 6.41 -28.43
N ALA A 178 10.75 6.06 -27.80
CA ALA A 178 12.08 6.48 -28.27
C ALA A 178 12.41 5.91 -29.67
N LEU A 179 12.03 4.66 -29.94
CA LEU A 179 12.17 4.04 -31.26
C LEU A 179 11.25 4.70 -32.29
N ALA A 180 10.01 5.01 -31.92
CA ALA A 180 9.07 5.70 -32.79
C ALA A 180 9.64 7.05 -33.27
N GLU A 181 10.19 7.84 -32.35
CA GLU A 181 10.85 9.11 -32.68
C GLU A 181 12.02 8.90 -33.66
N LYS A 182 12.87 7.90 -33.40
CA LYS A 182 14.04 7.57 -34.26
C LYS A 182 13.64 7.19 -35.69
N VAL A 183 12.46 6.61 -35.89
CA VAL A 183 11.93 6.26 -37.21
C VAL A 183 10.98 7.31 -37.79
N GLY A 184 10.87 8.50 -37.17
CA GLY A 184 10.08 9.62 -37.67
C GLY A 184 8.57 9.56 -37.36
N ILE A 185 8.16 8.73 -36.40
CA ILE A 185 6.78 8.66 -35.90
C ILE A 185 6.66 9.54 -34.65
N SER A 186 5.80 10.56 -34.71
CA SER A 186 5.56 11.45 -33.58
C SER A 186 4.73 10.77 -32.47
N PRO A 187 4.86 11.19 -31.20
CA PRO A 187 4.06 10.63 -30.11
C PRO A 187 2.54 10.65 -30.35
N PRO A 188 1.92 11.71 -30.92
CA PRO A 188 0.49 11.69 -31.25
C PRO A 188 0.12 10.63 -32.30
N ARG A 189 0.98 10.37 -33.30
CA ARG A 189 0.75 9.33 -34.30
C ARG A 189 0.90 7.94 -33.70
N PHE A 190 1.92 7.74 -32.86
CA PHE A 190 2.10 6.50 -32.10
C PHE A 190 0.87 6.19 -31.24
N ASP A 191 0.39 7.18 -30.48
CA ASP A 191 -0.80 7.06 -29.64
C ASP A 191 -2.08 6.76 -30.44
N SER A 192 -2.24 7.34 -31.63
CA SER A 192 -3.43 7.12 -32.48
C SER A 192 -3.64 5.66 -32.92
N VAL A 193 -2.60 4.82 -32.86
CA VAL A 193 -2.69 3.38 -33.17
C VAL A 193 -3.02 2.56 -31.92
N ILE A 194 -2.46 2.94 -30.77
CA ILE A 194 -2.58 2.15 -29.53
C ILE A 194 -3.86 2.51 -28.78
N ARG A 195 -4.16 3.81 -28.63
CA ARG A 195 -5.33 4.32 -27.92
C ARG A 195 -6.62 3.77 -28.54
N ASN A 196 -7.53 3.29 -27.70
CA ASN A 196 -8.75 2.56 -28.07
C ASN A 196 -8.53 1.26 -28.86
N GLY A 197 -7.28 0.84 -29.06
CA GLY A 197 -6.90 -0.42 -29.67
C GLY A 197 -6.75 -1.53 -28.64
N ARG A 198 -6.34 -2.72 -29.10
CA ARG A 198 -6.15 -3.91 -28.23
C ARG A 198 -5.07 -3.74 -27.17
N MET A 199 -4.09 -2.88 -27.43
CA MET A 199 -2.97 -2.60 -26.53
C MET A 199 -3.26 -1.43 -25.58
N ASP A 200 -4.43 -0.80 -25.69
CA ASP A 200 -4.83 0.25 -24.76
C ASP A 200 -5.16 -0.32 -23.38
N CYS A 201 -4.65 0.32 -22.33
CA CYS A 201 -5.03 0.05 -20.97
C CYS A 201 -4.87 1.29 -20.11
N GLY A 202 -5.56 1.35 -18.98
CA GLY A 202 -5.48 2.51 -18.07
C GLY A 202 -4.05 2.84 -17.63
N PHE A 203 -3.17 1.85 -17.55
CA PHE A 203 -1.75 2.06 -17.23
C PHE A 203 -1.01 2.79 -18.37
N TYR A 204 -1.12 2.31 -19.62
CA TYR A 204 -0.59 2.98 -20.81
C TYR A 204 -1.03 4.45 -20.88
N GLN A 205 -2.31 4.69 -20.61
CA GLN A 205 -2.89 6.03 -20.63
C GLN A 205 -2.22 7.00 -19.66
N THR A 206 -1.71 6.53 -18.53
CA THR A 206 -0.99 7.38 -17.57
C THR A 206 0.34 7.91 -18.13
N PHE A 207 1.05 7.13 -18.94
CA PHE A 207 2.29 7.56 -19.60
C PHE A 207 2.00 8.49 -20.77
N MET A 208 0.94 8.22 -21.54
CA MET A 208 0.61 9.07 -22.69
C MET A 208 0.07 10.44 -22.30
N ARG A 209 -0.64 10.58 -21.16
CA ARG A 209 -0.99 11.91 -20.64
C ARG A 209 0.25 12.75 -20.33
N TRP A 210 1.28 12.17 -19.74
CA TRP A 210 2.57 12.87 -19.59
C TRP A 210 3.17 13.23 -20.95
N THR A 211 3.31 12.25 -21.85
CA THR A 211 3.99 12.43 -23.14
C THR A 211 3.30 13.43 -24.07
N LEU A 212 1.97 13.45 -24.11
CA LEU A 212 1.18 14.29 -25.01
C LEU A 212 0.78 15.64 -24.39
N GLU A 213 0.49 15.67 -23.09
CA GLU A 213 -0.11 16.83 -22.42
C GLU A 213 0.84 17.48 -21.41
N GLY A 214 1.95 16.83 -21.05
CA GLY A 214 2.87 17.30 -20.02
C GLY A 214 2.34 17.14 -18.58
N ASP A 215 1.32 16.31 -18.38
CA ASP A 215 0.69 16.08 -17.07
C ASP A 215 1.64 15.32 -16.12
N ARG A 216 2.33 16.08 -15.25
CA ARG A 216 3.25 15.58 -14.21
C ARG A 216 2.58 14.72 -13.15
N ASP A 217 1.27 14.87 -13.00
CA ASP A 217 0.48 14.20 -11.98
C ASP A 217 -0.22 12.94 -12.51
N ALA A 218 -0.11 12.66 -13.83
CA ALA A 218 -0.75 11.53 -14.49
C ALA A 218 -0.36 10.16 -13.91
N HIS A 219 0.88 10.05 -13.41
CA HIS A 219 1.42 8.82 -12.82
C HIS A 219 2.27 9.12 -11.56
N LYS A 220 1.68 8.98 -10.37
CA LYS A 220 2.35 9.28 -9.10
C LYS A 220 3.07 8.06 -8.52
N PHE A 221 4.23 7.73 -9.10
CA PHE A 221 5.13 6.71 -8.58
C PHE A 221 6.59 7.09 -8.85
N THR A 222 7.43 7.09 -7.82
CA THR A 222 8.82 7.55 -7.95
C THR A 222 9.74 6.42 -8.41
N ILE A 223 10.81 6.78 -9.13
CA ILE A 223 11.86 5.82 -9.50
C ILE A 223 12.53 5.21 -8.25
N ALA A 224 12.63 5.96 -7.16
CA ALA A 224 13.13 5.42 -5.88
C ALA A 224 12.24 4.30 -5.33
N ASN A 225 10.90 4.45 -5.43
CA ASN A 225 9.98 3.37 -5.02
C ASN A 225 10.05 2.19 -5.99
N ALA A 226 10.17 2.44 -7.30
CA ALA A 226 10.37 1.39 -8.29
C ALA A 226 11.62 0.55 -8.00
N PHE A 227 12.74 1.22 -7.71
CA PHE A 227 14.00 0.57 -7.35
C PHE A 227 13.86 -0.25 -6.07
N LYS A 228 13.25 0.32 -5.02
CA LYS A 228 12.95 -0.40 -3.77
C LYS A 228 12.15 -1.68 -4.03
N ASP A 229 11.08 -1.59 -4.81
CA ASP A 229 10.23 -2.76 -5.09
C ASP A 229 10.98 -3.84 -5.89
N LEU A 230 11.86 -3.45 -6.82
CA LEU A 230 12.73 -4.41 -7.52
C LEU A 230 13.72 -5.09 -6.58
N THR A 231 14.30 -4.36 -5.61
CA THR A 231 15.19 -4.98 -4.61
C THR A 231 14.46 -5.97 -3.70
N TYR A 232 13.19 -5.72 -3.37
CA TYR A 232 12.37 -6.68 -2.61
C TYR A 232 11.92 -7.87 -3.46
N LEU A 233 11.74 -7.68 -4.77
CA LEU A 233 11.44 -8.78 -5.68
C LEU A 233 12.62 -9.74 -5.81
N GLU A 234 13.86 -9.22 -5.86
CA GLU A 234 15.08 -10.03 -5.93
C GLU A 234 15.28 -10.91 -4.69
N SER A 235 14.79 -10.47 -3.52
CA SER A 235 14.91 -11.21 -2.26
C SER A 235 13.82 -12.26 -2.01
N MET A 236 12.83 -12.37 -2.89
CA MET A 236 11.73 -13.34 -2.77
C MET A 236 12.13 -14.80 -2.99
#